data_AF-A0A8C6M2A7-F1
#
_entry.id   AF-A0A8C6M2A7-F1
#
_cell.length_a   1.000
_cell.length_b   1.000
_cell.length_c   1.000
_cell.angle_alpha   90.00
_cell.angle_beta   90.00
_cell.angle_gamma   90.00
#
_symmetry.space_group_name_H-M   'P 1'
#
loop_
_entity.id
_entity.type
_entity.pdbx_description
1 polymer ?
#
loop_
_entity_poly.entity_id
_entity_poly.type
_entity_poly.pdbx_seq_one_letter_code
_entity_poly.pdbx_strand_id
1 'polypeptide(L)'
;RNLFLSFFVFFFPVAPTLFCTFVFLEKKASVSFHHAHVVVLILAAMKSGGTQLKLIMTFQNYGQALFKPMKRTRDQETPPDFFYFSDFERHNSEIAAFHLDKILDFRRVPPIAGRLVNMTKEIRDVTRDKKLWRTFFISPANNVCFYGECTYYCSTEHALCGKPDQIEGSVAAFLPDLALAKRKTWKNPWRRSYHKRKKAEWEVDPDYCEEVKQTPPYDRGRRLLDIMDMTIFDFLMGNMDRHHYETFEKFGNETFVLHLDNGRGFGRHSHDEMSILVPLTQCCRVRKSTHLRLQLLAKEEYKLSVLMAESMERDRLTPILIQPHLDALDRRLHLTLNVLSECIEKEGYSSVVEDDLQENPETDHAHTGSRQR
;
A
#
# COMPACT_ATOMS: atom_id res chain seq x y z
N ARG A 1 -18.32 18.26 -26.91
CA ARG A 1 -17.77 16.88 -27.00
C ARG A 1 -17.07 16.40 -25.71
N ASN A 2 -17.39 16.99 -24.55
CA ASN A 2 -16.94 16.55 -23.21
C ASN A 2 -18.16 16.52 -22.28
N LEU A 3 -18.94 15.44 -22.31
CA LEU A 3 -20.07 15.26 -21.37
C LEU A 3 -20.42 13.79 -21.09
N PHE A 4 -19.51 12.84 -21.37
CA PHE A 4 -19.82 11.41 -21.32
C PHE A 4 -19.22 10.63 -20.14
N LEU A 5 -18.49 11.27 -19.21
CA LEU A 5 -17.85 10.55 -18.08
C LEU A 5 -18.54 10.71 -16.71
N SER A 6 -19.75 11.29 -16.64
CA SER A 6 -20.44 11.50 -15.36
C SER A 6 -21.69 10.65 -15.13
N PHE A 7 -21.99 9.64 -15.95
CA PHE A 7 -23.30 8.96 -15.90
C PHE A 7 -23.33 7.44 -15.74
N PHE A 8 -22.22 6.74 -15.50
CA PHE A 8 -22.23 5.28 -15.28
C PHE A 8 -21.71 4.87 -13.90
N VAL A 9 -22.32 5.39 -12.83
CA VAL A 9 -22.22 4.81 -11.47
C VAL A 9 -23.56 4.98 -10.75
N PHE A 10 -24.66 4.51 -11.32
CA PHE A 10 -25.91 4.36 -10.55
C PHE A 10 -26.72 3.23 -11.14
N PHE A 11 -26.72 2.08 -10.46
CA PHE A 11 -27.86 1.18 -10.27
C PHE A 11 -27.41 -0.03 -9.43
N PHE A 12 -27.13 0.19 -8.15
CA PHE A 12 -27.21 -0.84 -7.10
C PHE A 12 -27.60 -0.14 -5.78
N PRO A 13 -28.56 -0.65 -5.00
CA PRO A 13 -29.02 0.02 -3.80
C PRO A 13 -27.97 -0.20 -2.72
N VAL A 14 -27.12 0.79 -2.46
CA VAL A 14 -26.20 0.77 -1.32
C VAL A 14 -26.85 1.54 -0.18
N ALA A 15 -26.90 0.92 1.00
CA ALA A 15 -27.49 1.48 2.21
C ALA A 15 -27.03 2.95 2.49
N PRO A 16 -27.91 3.84 2.96
CA PRO A 16 -27.64 5.28 3.09
C PRO A 16 -26.47 5.66 4.01
N THR A 17 -26.09 4.78 4.94
CA THR A 17 -25.03 5.00 5.92
C THR A 17 -23.62 4.79 5.35
N LEU A 18 -23.44 3.90 4.37
CA LEU A 18 -22.17 3.76 3.66
C LEU A 18 -21.94 4.93 2.69
N PHE A 19 -23.01 5.40 2.02
CA PHE A 19 -22.94 6.49 1.03
C PHE A 19 -22.36 7.80 1.61
N CYS A 20 -22.68 8.12 2.87
CA CYS A 20 -22.11 9.26 3.59
C CYS A 20 -20.61 9.12 3.88
N THR A 21 -20.09 7.90 4.03
CA THR A 21 -18.65 7.64 4.25
C THR A 21 -17.86 7.74 2.94
N PHE A 22 -18.47 7.30 1.82
CA PHE A 22 -17.88 7.31 0.48
C PHE A 22 -17.55 8.72 -0.03
N VAL A 23 -18.51 9.66 0.04
CA VAL A 23 -18.30 11.05 -0.39
C VAL A 23 -17.31 11.79 0.53
N PHE A 24 -17.25 11.41 1.81
CA PHE A 24 -16.34 12.01 2.78
C PHE A 24 -14.88 11.61 2.58
N LEU A 25 -14.61 10.34 2.25
CA LEU A 25 -13.25 9.85 2.02
C LEU A 25 -12.65 10.35 0.71
N GLU A 26 -13.44 10.47 -0.35
CA GLU A 26 -12.94 10.95 -1.65
C GLU A 26 -12.71 12.48 -1.65
N LYS A 27 -13.61 13.25 -1.00
CA LYS A 27 -13.37 14.67 -0.73
C LYS A 27 -12.21 14.88 0.23
N LYS A 28 -12.07 14.08 1.29
CA LYS A 28 -10.90 14.14 2.19
C LYS A 28 -9.61 13.72 1.50
N ALA A 29 -9.62 12.76 0.59
CA ALA A 29 -8.45 12.39 -0.19
C ALA A 29 -8.04 13.56 -1.08
N SER A 30 -8.95 14.11 -1.90
CA SER A 30 -8.65 15.28 -2.74
C SER A 30 -8.17 16.50 -1.93
N VAL A 31 -8.79 16.76 -0.77
CA VAL A 31 -8.33 17.77 0.19
C VAL A 31 -6.96 17.41 0.74
N SER A 32 -6.71 16.17 1.17
CA SER A 32 -5.42 15.67 1.69
C SER A 32 -4.31 15.74 0.65
N PHE A 33 -4.59 15.43 -0.61
CA PHE A 33 -3.67 15.59 -1.75
C PHE A 33 -3.28 17.06 -1.92
N HIS A 34 -4.27 17.96 -2.07
CA HIS A 34 -3.98 19.39 -2.17
C HIS A 34 -3.23 19.92 -0.93
N HIS A 35 -3.58 19.45 0.27
CA HIS A 35 -2.94 19.88 1.51
C HIS A 35 -1.49 19.40 1.60
N ALA A 36 -1.22 18.15 1.25
CA ALA A 36 0.14 17.59 1.21
C ALA A 36 1.08 18.40 0.28
N HIS A 37 0.53 19.00 -0.77
CA HIS A 37 1.31 19.75 -1.76
C HIS A 37 1.46 21.25 -1.49
N VAL A 38 0.49 21.89 -0.84
CA VAL A 38 0.41 23.37 -0.75
C VAL A 38 0.59 23.88 0.68
N VAL A 39 0.31 23.05 1.68
CA VAL A 39 0.40 23.50 3.07
C VAL A 39 1.86 23.59 3.49
N VAL A 40 2.17 24.72 4.12
CA VAL A 40 3.49 25.04 4.64
C VAL A 40 3.85 24.04 5.74
N LEU A 41 5.07 23.53 5.64
CA LEU A 41 5.67 22.64 6.63
C LEU A 41 6.27 23.47 7.76
N ILE A 42 5.93 23.15 9.02
CA ILE A 42 6.39 23.90 10.19
C ILE A 42 7.35 23.12 11.08
N LEU A 43 7.38 21.79 10.94
CA LEU A 43 8.28 20.93 11.69
C LEU A 43 8.55 19.64 10.90
N ALA A 44 9.81 19.24 10.86
CA ALA A 44 10.25 17.92 10.43
C ALA A 44 11.00 17.24 11.57
N ALA A 45 10.77 15.94 11.78
CA ALA A 45 11.47 15.14 12.77
C ALA A 45 11.71 13.72 12.24
N MET A 46 12.73 13.01 12.71
CA MET A 46 12.90 11.60 12.32
C MET A 46 11.89 10.72 13.05
N LYS A 47 11.32 9.75 12.33
CA LYS A 47 10.58 8.68 12.98
C LYS A 47 11.56 7.74 13.68
N SER A 48 11.43 7.57 14.99
CA SER A 48 12.23 6.61 15.74
C SER A 48 11.86 5.16 15.39
N GLY A 49 12.85 4.25 15.51
CA GLY A 49 12.65 2.81 15.37
C GLY A 49 12.32 2.32 13.96
N GLY A 50 12.62 3.10 12.91
CA GLY A 50 12.48 2.67 11.51
C GLY A 50 13.70 1.90 11.00
N THR A 51 13.47 0.98 10.07
CA THR A 51 14.55 0.25 9.38
C THR A 51 15.32 1.16 8.42
N GLN A 52 14.60 1.99 7.66
CA GLN A 52 15.14 3.00 6.77
C GLN A 52 14.66 4.40 7.16
N LEU A 53 15.30 5.43 6.59
CA LEU A 53 15.00 6.83 6.86
C LEU A 53 13.55 7.19 6.50
N LYS A 54 12.79 7.64 7.50
CA LYS A 54 11.43 8.17 7.37
C LYS A 54 11.33 9.43 8.25
N LEU A 55 10.74 10.49 7.72
CA LEU A 55 10.50 11.72 8.49
C LEU A 55 9.02 11.87 8.83
N ILE A 56 8.72 12.48 9.96
CA ILE A 56 7.39 12.95 10.33
C ILE A 56 7.35 14.44 10.01
N MET A 57 6.42 14.82 9.13
CA MET A 57 6.17 16.18 8.71
C MET A 57 4.92 16.70 9.40
N THR A 58 5.02 17.85 10.07
CA THR A 58 3.87 18.53 10.68
C THR A 58 3.60 19.84 9.96
N PHE A 59 2.38 20.00 9.47
CA PHE A 59 1.94 21.13 8.67
C PHE A 59 1.32 22.24 9.53
N GLN A 60 1.16 23.45 8.97
CA GLN A 60 0.55 24.59 9.66
C GLN A 60 -0.84 24.31 10.25
N ASN A 61 -1.61 23.42 9.62
CA ASN A 61 -2.93 23.01 10.11
C ASN A 61 -2.85 21.91 11.19
N TYR A 62 -1.66 21.65 11.75
CA TYR A 62 -1.37 20.59 12.73
C TYR A 62 -1.55 19.16 12.22
N GLY A 63 -1.91 18.98 10.95
CA GLY A 63 -1.91 17.68 10.30
C GLY A 63 -0.49 17.12 10.20
N GLN A 64 -0.39 15.80 10.24
CA GLN A 64 0.89 15.10 10.12
C GLN A 64 0.91 14.17 8.90
N ALA A 65 2.10 14.00 8.33
CA ALA A 65 2.35 13.03 7.28
C ALA A 65 3.70 12.33 7.48
N LEU A 66 3.79 11.10 6.96
CA LEU A 66 5.02 10.34 6.88
C LEU A 66 5.68 10.66 5.54
N PHE A 67 6.90 11.19 5.60
CA PHE A 67 7.70 11.48 4.43
C PHE A 67 8.76 10.39 4.20
N LYS A 68 8.71 9.75 3.03
CA LYS A 68 9.79 8.87 2.56
C LYS A 68 10.51 9.53 1.38
N PRO A 69 11.78 9.94 1.54
CA PRO A 69 12.54 10.60 0.49
C PRO A 69 12.94 9.63 -0.63
N MET A 70 13.21 10.17 -1.81
CA MET A 70 13.74 9.42 -2.96
C MET A 70 15.13 8.84 -2.63
N LYS A 71 15.26 7.50 -2.77
CA LYS A 71 16.51 6.75 -2.60
C LYS A 71 17.07 6.18 -3.90
N ARG A 72 16.20 5.91 -4.88
CA ARG A 72 16.51 5.31 -6.17
C ARG A 72 15.84 6.10 -7.28
N THR A 73 16.47 6.13 -8.44
CA THR A 73 15.86 6.69 -9.65
C THR A 73 14.78 5.75 -10.20
N ARG A 74 13.88 6.26 -11.04
CA ARG A 74 12.71 5.52 -11.53
C ARG A 74 13.07 4.38 -12.48
N ASP A 75 14.21 4.49 -13.13
CA ASP A 75 14.81 3.53 -14.07
C ASP A 75 15.61 2.41 -13.37
N GLN A 76 15.97 2.58 -12.10
CA GLN A 76 16.79 1.61 -11.38
C GLN A 76 15.97 0.42 -10.86
N GLU A 77 16.19 -0.76 -11.43
CA GLU A 77 15.69 -2.00 -10.83
C GLU A 77 16.52 -2.42 -9.60
N THR A 78 15.87 -3.12 -8.67
CA THR A 78 16.55 -3.79 -7.55
C THR A 78 17.43 -4.90 -8.12
N PRO A 79 18.74 -4.94 -7.82
CA PRO A 79 19.63 -5.98 -8.33
C PRO A 79 19.11 -7.39 -7.98
N PRO A 80 19.28 -8.38 -8.87
CA PRO A 80 18.76 -9.73 -8.63
C PRO A 80 19.39 -10.41 -7.41
N ASP A 81 20.61 -10.03 -7.02
CA ASP A 81 21.32 -10.56 -5.86
C ASP A 81 20.81 -10.02 -4.51
N PHE A 82 19.94 -9.01 -4.52
CA PHE A 82 19.40 -8.42 -3.31
C PHE A 82 18.27 -9.28 -2.74
N PHE A 83 18.42 -9.66 -1.46
CA PHE A 83 17.30 -10.19 -0.70
C PHE A 83 16.26 -9.10 -0.45
N TYR A 84 14.98 -9.50 -0.36
CA TYR A 84 13.85 -8.62 -0.05
C TYR A 84 14.05 -7.77 1.23
N PHE A 85 14.81 -8.27 2.23
CA PHE A 85 15.11 -7.53 3.45
C PHE A 85 16.25 -6.49 3.30
N SER A 86 17.00 -6.55 2.21
CA SER A 86 18.06 -5.59 1.83
C SER A 86 17.58 -4.56 0.81
N ASP A 87 16.35 -4.66 0.31
CA ASP A 87 15.88 -3.71 -0.71
C ASP A 87 15.65 -2.31 -0.13
N PHE A 88 15.91 -1.29 -0.95
CA PHE A 88 15.65 0.11 -0.64
C PHE A 88 14.16 0.41 -0.71
N GLU A 89 13.64 1.16 0.26
CA GLU A 89 12.30 1.72 0.11
C GLU A 89 12.29 2.81 -0.98
N ARG A 90 11.21 2.87 -1.74
CA ARG A 90 11.03 3.77 -2.88
C ARG A 90 9.78 4.63 -2.66
N HIS A 91 9.97 5.94 -2.73
CA HIS A 91 8.89 6.90 -2.57
C HIS A 91 7.79 6.74 -3.63
N ASN A 92 8.16 6.48 -4.89
CA ASN A 92 7.20 6.28 -5.97
C ASN A 92 6.38 4.99 -5.80
N SER A 93 6.92 3.98 -5.11
CA SER A 93 6.16 2.77 -4.79
C SER A 93 5.01 3.05 -3.81
N GLU A 94 5.23 3.88 -2.79
CA GLU A 94 4.15 4.28 -1.87
C GLU A 94 3.04 5.02 -2.60
N ILE A 95 3.40 5.96 -3.49
CA ILE A 95 2.42 6.72 -4.28
C ILE A 95 1.65 5.76 -5.19
N ALA A 96 2.35 4.96 -6.00
CA ALA A 96 1.73 4.03 -6.93
C ALA A 96 0.84 2.99 -6.23
N ALA A 97 1.25 2.50 -5.06
CA ALA A 97 0.47 1.57 -4.25
C ALA A 97 -0.89 2.15 -3.83
N PHE A 98 -0.94 3.44 -3.44
CA PHE A 98 -2.22 4.10 -3.16
C PHE A 98 -3.13 4.16 -4.38
N HIS A 99 -2.60 4.52 -5.55
CA HIS A 99 -3.38 4.58 -6.79
C HIS A 99 -3.87 3.18 -7.23
N LEU A 100 -3.02 2.16 -7.10
CA LEU A 100 -3.37 0.77 -7.40
C LEU A 100 -4.47 0.26 -6.46
N ASP A 101 -4.34 0.49 -5.15
CA ASP A 101 -5.34 0.12 -4.15
C ASP A 101 -6.70 0.79 -4.40
N LYS A 102 -6.70 2.04 -4.87
CA LYS A 102 -7.89 2.75 -5.33
C LYS A 102 -8.50 2.11 -6.59
N ILE A 103 -7.68 1.74 -7.57
CA ILE A 103 -8.15 1.14 -8.84
C ILE A 103 -8.68 -0.28 -8.62
N LEU A 104 -8.09 -1.05 -7.71
CA LEU A 104 -8.60 -2.36 -7.29
C LEU A 104 -9.83 -2.27 -6.38
N ASP A 105 -10.25 -1.06 -6.02
CA ASP A 105 -11.37 -0.77 -5.12
C ASP A 105 -11.21 -1.33 -3.69
N PHE A 106 -9.97 -1.59 -3.27
CA PHE A 106 -9.68 -2.03 -1.91
C PHE A 106 -9.85 -0.91 -0.88
N ARG A 107 -9.28 0.28 -1.18
CA ARG A 107 -9.35 1.50 -0.34
C ARG A 107 -8.78 1.30 1.07
N ARG A 108 -7.64 0.60 1.17
CA ARG A 108 -6.97 0.20 2.41
C ARG A 108 -5.59 0.85 2.59
N VAL A 109 -5.08 1.58 1.59
CA VAL A 109 -3.87 2.40 1.69
C VAL A 109 -4.27 3.84 2.10
N PRO A 110 -3.63 4.46 3.11
CA PRO A 110 -3.83 5.88 3.42
C PRO A 110 -3.52 6.76 2.22
N PRO A 111 -4.11 7.97 2.07
CA PRO A 111 -3.75 8.87 0.96
C PRO A 111 -2.26 9.22 0.93
N ILE A 112 -1.61 9.07 -0.22
CA ILE A 112 -0.18 9.35 -0.42
C ILE A 112 0.03 10.19 -1.67
N ALA A 113 0.78 11.28 -1.54
CA ALA A 113 1.07 12.20 -2.64
C ALA A 113 2.57 12.48 -2.78
N GLY A 114 3.03 12.77 -4.00
CA GLY A 114 4.41 13.19 -4.25
C GLY A 114 4.67 14.66 -3.93
N ARG A 115 5.80 14.98 -3.31
CA ARG A 115 6.22 16.37 -3.03
C ARG A 115 7.70 16.56 -3.32
N LEU A 116 8.02 17.64 -4.01
CA LEU A 116 9.37 18.18 -4.09
C LEU A 116 9.58 19.09 -2.88
N VAL A 117 10.59 18.79 -2.06
CA VAL A 117 10.83 19.44 -0.77
C VAL A 117 12.16 20.17 -0.82
N ASN A 118 12.17 21.46 -0.45
CA ASN A 118 13.41 22.18 -0.23
C ASN A 118 14.07 21.71 1.07
N MET A 119 15.15 20.95 0.98
CA MET A 119 15.82 20.30 2.11
C MET A 119 16.32 21.29 3.15
N THR A 120 16.73 22.47 2.71
CA THR A 120 17.19 23.54 3.59
C THR A 120 16.01 24.13 4.37
N LYS A 121 15.05 24.74 3.66
CA LYS A 121 13.95 25.50 4.26
C LYS A 121 12.90 24.64 4.92
N GLU A 122 12.61 23.48 4.35
CA GLU A 122 11.47 22.64 4.76
C GLU A 122 11.91 21.44 5.63
N ILE A 123 13.20 21.13 5.74
CA ILE A 123 13.66 20.05 6.65
C ILE A 123 14.66 20.57 7.68
N ARG A 124 15.81 21.08 7.22
CA ARG A 124 16.92 21.47 8.09
C ARG A 124 16.59 22.66 8.98
N ASP A 125 15.96 23.69 8.44
CA ASP A 125 15.76 24.96 9.16
C ASP A 125 14.53 24.90 10.10
N VAL A 126 13.62 23.95 9.88
CA VAL A 126 12.40 23.74 10.69
C VAL A 126 12.49 22.59 11.69
N THR A 127 13.53 21.75 11.62
CA THR A 127 13.68 20.63 12.56
C THR A 127 14.15 21.09 13.95
N ARG A 128 13.51 20.56 14.99
CA ARG A 128 13.99 20.65 16.38
C ARG A 128 14.74 19.39 16.82
N ASP A 129 14.75 18.37 15.96
CA ASP A 129 15.45 17.11 16.19
C ASP A 129 16.96 17.30 15.92
N LYS A 130 17.73 17.43 17.00
CA LYS A 130 19.19 17.62 16.94
C LYS A 130 19.91 16.44 16.26
N LYS A 131 19.34 15.23 16.33
CA LYS A 131 19.94 14.05 15.67
C LYS A 131 19.84 14.20 14.16
N LEU A 132 18.64 14.56 13.66
CA LEU A 132 18.43 14.82 12.24
C LEU A 132 19.31 15.96 11.74
N TRP A 133 19.28 17.10 12.44
CA TRP A 133 19.97 18.32 12.05
C TRP A 133 21.48 18.10 11.85
N ARG A 134 22.12 17.34 12.75
CA ARG A 134 23.57 17.05 12.70
C ARG A 134 24.00 16.21 11.50
N THR A 135 23.09 15.55 10.82
CA THR A 135 23.41 14.71 9.65
C THR A 135 23.45 15.48 8.34
N PHE A 136 23.12 16.77 8.35
CA PHE A 136 23.20 17.62 7.16
C PHE A 136 24.64 18.02 6.87
N PHE A 137 25.02 17.97 5.59
CA PHE A 137 26.32 18.41 5.11
C PHE A 137 26.25 18.87 3.65
N ILE A 138 27.33 19.50 3.16
CA ILE A 138 27.49 19.87 1.75
C ILE A 138 28.42 18.86 1.08
N SER A 139 27.99 18.26 -0.01
CA SER A 139 28.82 17.31 -0.77
C SER A 139 29.94 18.01 -1.53
N PRO A 140 30.98 17.28 -2.01
CA PRO A 140 32.00 17.84 -2.90
C PRO A 140 31.44 18.45 -4.20
N ALA A 141 30.23 18.05 -4.61
CA ALA A 141 29.51 18.63 -5.74
C ALA A 141 28.65 19.86 -5.38
N ASN A 142 28.85 20.41 -4.17
CA ASN A 142 28.14 21.57 -3.63
C ASN A 142 26.61 21.40 -3.49
N ASN A 143 26.15 20.15 -3.29
CA ASN A 143 24.74 19.84 -3.02
C ASN A 143 24.48 19.68 -1.52
N VAL A 144 23.27 20.03 -1.07
CA VAL A 144 22.81 19.77 0.30
C VAL A 144 22.45 18.30 0.43
N CYS A 145 23.01 17.63 1.44
CA CYS A 145 22.79 16.21 1.70
C CYS A 145 22.44 15.97 3.17
N PHE A 146 21.72 14.88 3.44
CA PHE A 146 21.48 14.37 4.79
C PHE A 146 21.24 12.86 4.76
N TYR A 147 21.48 12.17 5.87
CA TYR A 147 21.28 10.71 5.97
C TYR A 147 20.44 10.29 7.18
N GLY A 148 20.20 11.17 8.16
CA GLY A 148 19.43 10.85 9.36
C GLY A 148 20.05 9.73 10.21
N GLU A 149 19.24 9.11 11.09
CA GLU A 149 19.67 8.03 11.98
C GLU A 149 18.63 6.89 11.93
N CYS A 150 19.01 5.76 11.33
CA CYS A 150 18.21 4.55 11.19
C CYS A 150 19.11 3.31 11.06
N THR A 151 18.55 2.10 11.05
CA THR A 151 19.35 0.87 11.06
C THR A 151 19.99 0.53 9.71
N TYR A 152 19.32 0.86 8.59
CA TYR A 152 19.79 0.54 7.24
C TYR A 152 19.94 1.80 6.38
N TYR A 153 21.11 1.94 5.76
CA TYR A 153 21.39 2.97 4.76
C TYR A 153 21.21 4.41 5.29
N CYS A 154 21.48 4.63 6.58
CA CYS A 154 21.58 5.96 7.20
C CYS A 154 23.05 6.26 7.56
N SER A 155 23.88 6.45 6.53
CA SER A 155 25.29 6.83 6.66
C SER A 155 25.67 7.82 5.56
N THR A 156 26.85 8.45 5.68
CA THR A 156 27.36 9.39 4.66
C THR A 156 27.44 8.76 3.26
N GLU A 157 27.80 7.48 3.16
CA GLU A 157 27.88 6.72 1.90
C GLU A 157 26.52 6.50 1.23
N HIS A 158 25.43 6.54 2.01
CA HIS A 158 24.06 6.36 1.54
C HIS A 158 23.23 7.64 1.69
N ALA A 159 23.90 8.79 1.81
CA ALA A 159 23.24 10.06 2.03
C ALA A 159 22.34 10.45 0.85
N LEU A 160 21.26 11.14 1.18
CA LEU A 160 20.31 11.66 0.22
C LEU A 160 20.67 13.10 -0.08
N CYS A 161 20.96 13.39 -1.34
CA CYS A 161 21.43 14.68 -1.81
C CYS A 161 20.45 15.30 -2.78
N GLY A 162 20.20 16.60 -2.61
CA GLY A 162 19.40 17.39 -3.54
C GLY A 162 20.20 17.83 -4.77
N LYS A 163 19.54 18.61 -5.64
CA LYS A 163 20.16 19.27 -6.81
C LYS A 163 19.70 20.73 -6.96
N PRO A 164 20.36 21.70 -6.30
CA PRO A 164 21.35 21.49 -5.24
C PRO A 164 20.70 21.16 -3.89
N ASP A 165 19.47 21.61 -3.62
CA ASP A 165 18.84 21.54 -2.29
C ASP A 165 17.39 21.06 -2.31
N GLN A 166 16.88 20.56 -3.44
CA GLN A 166 15.55 19.96 -3.54
C GLN A 166 15.63 18.44 -3.64
N ILE A 167 14.73 17.76 -2.93
CA ILE A 167 14.58 16.31 -2.96
C ILE A 167 13.11 15.91 -3.13
N GLU A 168 12.86 14.93 -3.99
CA GLU A 168 11.54 14.32 -4.13
C GLU A 168 11.26 13.36 -2.98
N GLY A 169 9.99 13.20 -2.63
CA GLY A 169 9.56 12.13 -1.74
C GLY A 169 8.04 11.97 -1.71
N SER A 170 7.62 10.89 -1.07
CA SER A 170 6.22 10.57 -0.85
C SER A 170 5.77 11.13 0.50
N VAL A 171 4.57 11.68 0.55
CA VAL A 171 3.93 12.27 1.72
C VAL A 171 2.66 11.48 1.99
N ALA A 172 2.73 10.52 2.91
CA ALA A 172 1.60 9.68 3.29
C ALA A 172 0.87 10.30 4.48
N ALA A 173 -0.44 10.53 4.35
CA ALA A 173 -1.25 11.07 5.44
C ALA A 173 -1.19 10.14 6.67
N PHE A 174 -1.00 10.72 7.86
CA PHE A 174 -1.02 9.93 9.08
C PHE A 174 -2.41 9.35 9.33
N LEU A 175 -2.44 8.09 9.77
CA LEU A 175 -3.60 7.53 10.45
C LEU A 175 -3.84 8.27 11.77
N PRO A 176 -5.07 8.23 12.32
CA PRO A 176 -5.35 8.85 13.61
C PRO A 176 -4.39 8.38 14.70
N ASP A 177 -4.14 9.26 15.67
CA ASP A 177 -3.26 8.98 16.80
C ASP A 177 -3.67 7.67 17.51
N LEU A 178 -2.68 6.89 17.94
CA LEU A 178 -2.91 5.59 18.60
C LEU A 178 -3.70 5.73 19.91
N ALA A 179 -3.68 6.90 20.57
CA ALA A 179 -4.52 7.19 21.71
C ALA A 179 -6.01 7.28 21.36
N LEU A 180 -6.34 7.67 20.12
CA LEU A 180 -7.71 7.82 19.62
C LEU A 180 -8.20 6.58 18.88
N ALA A 181 -7.33 5.97 18.07
CA ALA A 181 -7.63 4.78 17.29
C ALA A 181 -6.50 3.77 17.41
N LYS A 182 -6.59 2.92 18.43
CA LYS A 182 -5.63 1.83 18.63
C LYS A 182 -5.61 0.89 17.43
N ARG A 183 -4.41 0.47 17.07
CA ARG A 183 -4.16 -0.47 15.98
C ARG A 183 -3.49 -1.71 16.55
N LYS A 184 -3.89 -2.87 16.03
CA LYS A 184 -3.27 -4.15 16.36
C LYS A 184 -2.40 -4.59 15.20
N THR A 185 -1.14 -4.88 15.50
CA THR A 185 -0.19 -5.48 14.54
C THR A 185 -0.31 -7.00 14.60
N TRP A 186 -0.41 -7.62 13.44
CA TRP A 186 -0.52 -9.06 13.27
C TRP A 186 0.66 -9.56 12.44
N LYS A 187 1.20 -10.72 12.82
CA LYS A 187 2.18 -11.43 12.00
C LYS A 187 1.45 -12.09 10.84
N ASN A 188 1.93 -11.86 9.61
CA ASN A 188 1.41 -12.54 8.43
C ASN A 188 1.80 -14.04 8.49
N PRO A 189 0.89 -15.00 8.28
CA PRO A 189 1.24 -16.43 8.24
C PRO A 189 2.30 -16.72 7.16
N TRP A 190 2.18 -16.06 6.01
CA TRP A 190 3.17 -16.16 4.92
C TRP A 190 4.35 -15.20 5.08
N ARG A 191 4.66 -14.79 6.31
CA ARG A 191 5.86 -14.01 6.60
C ARG A 191 7.09 -14.81 6.16
N ARG A 192 7.96 -14.20 5.35
CA ARG A 192 9.24 -14.78 4.94
C ARG A 192 10.18 -15.00 6.13
N SER A 193 11.24 -15.77 5.94
CA SER A 193 12.16 -16.12 7.03
C SER A 193 13.03 -14.97 7.55
N TYR A 194 13.28 -13.94 6.72
CA TYR A 194 14.29 -12.89 6.95
C TYR A 194 15.68 -13.47 7.22
N HIS A 195 16.00 -14.57 6.56
CA HIS A 195 17.26 -15.27 6.73
C HIS A 195 17.73 -15.87 5.40
N LYS A 196 19.02 -15.71 5.09
CA LYS A 196 19.61 -16.07 3.78
C LYS A 196 19.55 -17.56 3.44
N ARG A 197 19.45 -18.43 4.45
CA ARG A 197 19.55 -19.90 4.30
C ARG A 197 18.31 -20.65 4.77
N LYS A 198 17.44 -19.99 5.55
CA LYS A 198 16.31 -20.67 6.20
C LYS A 198 15.08 -20.42 5.34
N LYS A 199 14.40 -21.48 4.92
CA LYS A 199 13.08 -21.38 4.31
C LYS A 199 12.02 -21.18 5.39
N ALA A 200 10.95 -20.46 5.08
CA ALA A 200 9.75 -20.41 5.89
C ALA A 200 8.93 -21.71 5.74
N GLU A 201 8.00 -21.97 6.66
CA GLU A 201 7.18 -23.18 6.65
C GLU A 201 6.33 -23.29 5.38
N TRP A 202 5.69 -22.20 4.98
CA TRP A 202 4.90 -22.13 3.74
C TRP A 202 5.73 -22.35 2.46
N GLU A 203 7.07 -22.25 2.50
CA GLU A 203 7.95 -22.52 1.35
C GLU A 203 8.30 -24.01 1.21
N VAL A 204 8.03 -24.82 2.23
CA VAL A 204 8.37 -26.25 2.27
C VAL A 204 7.16 -27.16 2.42
N ASP A 205 6.08 -26.65 3.00
CA ASP A 205 4.83 -27.36 3.19
C ASP A 205 3.79 -26.94 2.13
N PRO A 206 3.41 -27.83 1.19
CA PRO A 206 2.39 -27.52 0.20
C PRO A 206 0.99 -27.37 0.79
N ASP A 207 0.71 -28.01 1.93
CA ASP A 207 -0.61 -28.03 2.60
C ASP A 207 -0.71 -26.97 3.71
N TYR A 208 0.27 -26.05 3.78
CA TYR A 208 0.38 -25.02 4.83
C TYR A 208 -0.92 -24.24 5.06
N CYS A 209 -1.67 -23.91 3.99
CA CYS A 209 -2.92 -23.15 4.16
C CYS A 209 -4.02 -23.95 4.88
N GLU A 210 -4.01 -25.28 4.86
CA GLU A 210 -5.00 -26.08 5.59
C GLU A 210 -4.88 -25.91 7.11
N GLU A 211 -3.65 -25.75 7.63
CA GLU A 211 -3.42 -25.39 9.02
C GLU A 211 -3.83 -23.93 9.29
N VAL A 212 -3.51 -23.01 8.37
CA VAL A 212 -3.90 -21.59 8.51
C VAL A 212 -5.41 -21.44 8.56
N LYS A 213 -6.17 -22.17 7.73
CA LYS A 213 -7.64 -22.21 7.71
C LYS A 213 -8.25 -22.70 9.03
N GLN A 214 -7.47 -23.34 9.90
CA GLN A 214 -7.92 -23.80 11.23
C GLN A 214 -7.41 -22.90 12.37
N THR A 215 -6.56 -21.91 12.06
CA THR A 215 -5.88 -21.08 13.04
C THR A 215 -6.60 -19.73 13.22
N PRO A 216 -7.03 -19.35 14.44
CA PRO A 216 -7.54 -18.01 14.68
C PRO A 216 -6.51 -16.91 14.39
N PRO A 217 -6.91 -15.79 13.77
CA PRO A 217 -8.26 -15.39 13.38
C PRO A 217 -8.63 -15.72 11.92
N TYR A 218 -7.94 -16.63 11.26
CA TYR A 218 -8.12 -16.97 9.84
C TYR A 218 -9.18 -18.06 9.62
N ASP A 219 -9.56 -18.78 10.68
CA ASP A 219 -10.55 -19.86 10.69
C ASP A 219 -11.98 -19.37 10.48
N ARG A 220 -12.24 -18.07 10.66
CA ARG A 220 -13.58 -17.48 10.61
C ARG A 220 -13.55 -16.09 10.01
N GLY A 221 -14.71 -15.71 9.47
CA GLY A 221 -14.97 -14.36 9.00
C GLY A 221 -14.11 -13.96 7.81
N ARG A 222 -13.84 -12.66 7.70
CA ARG A 222 -13.24 -12.07 6.50
C ARG A 222 -11.72 -12.16 6.40
N ARG A 223 -11.02 -12.59 7.47
CA ARG A 223 -9.57 -12.35 7.59
C ARG A 223 -8.76 -13.10 6.53
N LEU A 224 -9.05 -14.37 6.27
CA LEU A 224 -8.33 -15.13 5.24
C LEU A 224 -8.46 -14.46 3.88
N LEU A 225 -9.68 -14.04 3.50
CA LEU A 225 -9.94 -13.32 2.26
C LEU A 225 -9.27 -11.93 2.21
N ASP A 226 -9.14 -11.22 3.34
CA ASP A 226 -8.36 -9.98 3.40
C ASP A 226 -6.87 -10.23 3.11
N ILE A 227 -6.32 -11.35 3.56
CA ILE A 227 -4.95 -11.75 3.21
C ILE A 227 -4.86 -12.10 1.72
N MET A 228 -5.90 -12.73 1.13
CA MET A 228 -5.96 -13.02 -0.32
C MET A 228 -5.96 -11.75 -1.18
N ASP A 229 -6.73 -10.73 -0.81
CA ASP A 229 -6.67 -9.42 -1.48
C ASP A 229 -5.29 -8.78 -1.34
N MET A 230 -4.68 -8.85 -0.15
CA MET A 230 -3.37 -8.27 0.13
C MET A 230 -2.24 -8.98 -0.63
N THR A 231 -2.27 -10.31 -0.78
CA THR A 231 -1.28 -11.05 -1.60
C THR A 231 -1.40 -10.70 -3.08
N ILE A 232 -2.62 -10.54 -3.60
CA ILE A 232 -2.84 -10.09 -4.98
C ILE A 232 -2.27 -8.68 -5.16
N PHE A 233 -2.58 -7.77 -4.23
CA PHE A 233 -2.05 -6.42 -4.23
C PHE A 233 -0.50 -6.39 -4.21
N ASP A 234 0.10 -7.13 -3.28
CA ASP A 234 1.54 -7.22 -3.13
C ASP A 234 2.21 -7.86 -4.37
N PHE A 235 1.59 -8.87 -4.99
CA PHE A 235 2.12 -9.51 -6.20
C PHE A 235 2.14 -8.56 -7.39
N LEU A 236 1.04 -7.83 -7.63
CA LEU A 236 0.95 -6.87 -8.73
C LEU A 236 2.08 -5.84 -8.66
N MET A 237 2.40 -5.34 -7.46
CA MET A 237 3.53 -4.41 -7.29
C MET A 237 4.89 -5.10 -7.08
N GLY A 238 4.93 -6.42 -6.85
CA GLY A 238 6.17 -7.17 -6.57
C GLY A 238 6.75 -6.91 -5.16
N ASN A 239 5.89 -6.59 -4.18
CA ASN A 239 6.30 -6.35 -2.79
C ASN A 239 6.45 -7.66 -2.01
N MET A 240 7.69 -8.05 -1.74
CA MET A 240 8.00 -9.26 -0.98
C MET A 240 8.02 -9.07 0.55
N ASP A 241 7.87 -7.84 1.06
CA ASP A 241 8.19 -7.49 2.44
C ASP A 241 6.97 -7.42 3.38
N ARG A 242 5.87 -8.12 3.03
CA ARG A 242 4.64 -8.16 3.83
C ARG A 242 4.74 -9.08 5.05
N HIS A 243 5.63 -8.77 5.99
CA HIS A 243 5.82 -9.59 7.20
C HIS A 243 4.74 -9.42 8.27
N HIS A 244 4.04 -8.28 8.23
CA HIS A 244 3.04 -7.89 9.21
C HIS A 244 1.94 -7.13 8.49
N TYR A 245 0.78 -7.07 9.14
CA TYR A 245 -0.32 -6.22 8.74
C TYR A 245 -0.96 -5.61 9.97
N GLU A 246 -1.72 -4.52 9.78
CA GLU A 246 -2.40 -3.83 10.88
C GLU A 246 -3.91 -3.84 10.70
N THR A 247 -4.63 -3.84 11.82
CA THR A 247 -6.08 -3.61 11.87
C THR A 247 -6.42 -2.57 12.92
N PHE A 248 -7.57 -1.90 12.79
CA PHE A 248 -8.10 -1.08 13.87
C PHE A 248 -8.70 -1.97 14.96
N GLU A 249 -8.18 -1.86 16.19
CA GLU A 249 -8.55 -2.73 17.31
C GLU A 249 -10.04 -2.62 17.66
N LYS A 250 -10.60 -1.41 17.52
CA LYS A 250 -12.01 -1.10 17.81
C LYS A 250 -13.01 -1.99 17.07
N PHE A 251 -12.66 -2.48 15.89
CA PHE A 251 -13.56 -3.28 15.04
C PHE A 251 -13.35 -4.80 15.19
N GLY A 252 -12.49 -5.24 16.11
CA GLY A 252 -12.29 -6.65 16.39
C GLY A 252 -11.68 -7.41 15.21
N ASN A 253 -12.15 -8.64 14.97
CA ASN A 253 -11.65 -9.49 13.88
C ASN A 253 -12.35 -9.22 12.55
N GLU A 254 -13.62 -8.77 12.58
CA GLU A 254 -14.41 -8.40 11.39
C GLU A 254 -14.09 -6.99 10.91
N THR A 255 -12.82 -6.78 10.58
CA THR A 255 -12.30 -5.52 10.05
C THR A 255 -11.35 -5.77 8.90
N PHE A 256 -11.24 -4.80 8.01
CA PHE A 256 -10.27 -4.80 6.93
C PHE A 256 -8.83 -4.68 7.45
N VAL A 257 -7.91 -5.14 6.61
CA VAL A 257 -6.46 -5.03 6.81
C VAL A 257 -5.95 -3.71 6.21
N LEU A 258 -5.11 -2.98 6.94
CA LEU A 258 -4.45 -1.77 6.46
C LEU A 258 -3.24 -2.13 5.58
N HIS A 259 -3.21 -1.63 4.35
CA HIS A 259 -2.12 -1.85 3.39
C HIS A 259 -1.02 -0.77 3.58
N LEU A 260 -0.20 -0.92 4.63
CA LEU A 260 0.86 0.03 5.01
C LEU A 260 2.25 -0.40 4.53
N ASP A 261 3.23 0.51 4.51
CA ASP A 261 4.64 0.21 4.16
C ASP A 261 4.79 -0.51 2.80
N ASN A 262 4.37 0.17 1.73
CA ASN A 262 4.43 -0.35 0.37
C ASN A 262 5.73 0.05 -0.35
N GLY A 263 6.70 0.62 0.36
CA GLY A 263 7.94 1.16 -0.21
C GLY A 263 8.84 0.14 -0.90
N ARG A 264 8.64 -1.17 -0.70
CA ARG A 264 9.39 -2.24 -1.38
C ARG A 264 8.66 -2.87 -2.56
N GLY A 265 7.57 -2.26 -3.01
CA GLY A 265 6.98 -2.53 -4.32
C GLY A 265 7.77 -1.85 -5.45
N PHE A 266 7.40 -2.19 -6.68
CA PHE A 266 7.95 -1.64 -7.92
C PHE A 266 9.49 -1.60 -7.95
N GLY A 267 10.11 -2.62 -7.35
CA GLY A 267 11.56 -2.78 -7.36
C GLY A 267 12.08 -3.37 -8.66
N ARG A 268 11.31 -4.26 -9.29
CA ARG A 268 11.67 -4.91 -10.55
C ARG A 268 10.46 -4.95 -11.48
N HIS A 269 10.60 -4.50 -12.71
CA HIS A 269 9.57 -4.63 -13.75
C HIS A 269 9.82 -5.83 -14.68
N SER A 270 11.08 -6.28 -14.76
CA SER A 270 11.50 -7.39 -15.60
C SER A 270 11.34 -8.78 -14.95
N HIS A 271 10.91 -8.83 -13.67
CA HIS A 271 10.74 -10.07 -12.90
C HIS A 271 9.40 -10.09 -12.18
N ASP A 272 8.74 -11.25 -12.19
CA ASP A 272 7.49 -11.48 -11.47
C ASP A 272 7.75 -12.50 -10.36
N GLU A 273 7.63 -12.06 -9.11
CA GLU A 273 7.94 -12.89 -7.96
C GLU A 273 6.74 -13.77 -7.58
N MET A 274 6.65 -14.94 -8.23
CA MET A 274 5.55 -15.89 -8.03
C MET A 274 5.40 -16.35 -6.57
N SER A 275 6.48 -16.33 -5.77
CA SER A 275 6.37 -16.69 -4.35
C SER A 275 5.45 -15.77 -3.55
N ILE A 276 5.13 -14.57 -4.04
CA ILE A 276 4.14 -13.68 -3.40
C ILE A 276 2.73 -14.25 -3.52
N LEU A 277 2.39 -14.93 -4.63
CA LEU A 277 1.06 -15.55 -4.87
C LEU A 277 0.85 -16.90 -4.20
N VAL A 278 1.86 -17.45 -3.54
CA VAL A 278 1.76 -18.75 -2.84
C VAL A 278 0.56 -18.84 -1.87
N PRO A 279 0.18 -17.79 -1.10
CA PRO A 279 -1.04 -17.83 -0.31
C PRO A 279 -2.28 -18.11 -1.16
N LEU A 280 -2.39 -17.49 -2.33
CA LEU A 280 -3.53 -17.67 -3.23
C LEU A 280 -3.56 -19.08 -3.84
N THR A 281 -2.41 -19.61 -4.26
CA THR A 281 -2.31 -20.97 -4.81
C THR A 281 -2.56 -22.05 -3.77
N GLN A 282 -2.16 -21.83 -2.51
CA GLN A 282 -2.35 -22.81 -1.42
C GLN A 282 -3.77 -22.76 -0.87
N CYS A 283 -4.32 -21.56 -0.69
CA CYS A 283 -5.64 -21.43 -0.07
C CYS A 283 -6.78 -21.61 -1.07
N CYS A 284 -6.54 -21.31 -2.35
CA CYS A 284 -7.52 -21.30 -3.42
C CYS A 284 -8.83 -20.61 -3.03
N ARG A 285 -8.73 -19.40 -2.47
CA ARG A 285 -9.90 -18.61 -2.06
C ARG A 285 -9.76 -17.14 -2.45
N VAL A 286 -10.84 -16.52 -2.89
CA VAL A 286 -10.91 -15.11 -3.27
C VAL A 286 -12.31 -14.56 -3.07
N ARG A 287 -12.44 -13.24 -2.90
CA ARG A 287 -13.74 -12.56 -2.94
C ARG A 287 -14.27 -12.47 -4.35
N LYS A 288 -15.59 -12.60 -4.50
CA LYS A 288 -16.28 -12.36 -5.77
C LYS A 288 -16.07 -10.93 -6.26
N SER A 289 -16.16 -9.94 -5.37
CA SER A 289 -15.87 -8.54 -5.70
C SER A 289 -14.47 -8.37 -6.31
N THR A 290 -13.44 -8.92 -5.68
CA THR A 290 -12.05 -8.89 -6.15
C THR A 290 -11.89 -9.63 -7.47
N HIS A 291 -12.40 -10.87 -7.59
CA HIS A 291 -12.32 -11.67 -8.82
C HIS A 291 -12.90 -10.95 -10.02
N LEU A 292 -14.12 -10.40 -9.88
CA LEU A 292 -14.79 -9.64 -10.95
C LEU A 292 -14.02 -8.36 -11.30
N ARG A 293 -13.45 -7.67 -10.31
CA ARG A 293 -12.63 -6.47 -10.54
C ARG A 293 -11.37 -6.79 -11.34
N LEU A 294 -10.67 -7.88 -11.01
CA LEU A 294 -9.49 -8.32 -11.75
C LEU A 294 -9.84 -8.68 -13.20
N GLN A 295 -10.93 -9.42 -13.42
CA GLN A 295 -11.41 -9.75 -14.77
C GLN A 295 -11.76 -8.50 -15.57
N LEU A 296 -12.37 -7.50 -14.94
CA LEU A 296 -12.67 -6.23 -15.59
C LEU A 296 -11.40 -5.51 -16.04
N LEU A 297 -10.41 -5.40 -15.15
CA LEU A 297 -9.15 -4.69 -15.39
C LEU A 297 -8.24 -5.37 -16.42
N ALA A 298 -8.51 -6.63 -16.77
CA ALA A 298 -7.81 -7.37 -17.83
C ALA A 298 -8.40 -7.10 -19.23
N LYS A 299 -9.57 -6.47 -19.33
CA LYS A 299 -10.17 -6.10 -20.62
C LYS A 299 -9.48 -4.86 -21.20
N GLU A 300 -9.32 -4.81 -22.52
CA GLU A 300 -8.64 -3.70 -23.20
C GLU A 300 -9.28 -2.33 -22.91
N GLU A 301 -10.60 -2.26 -22.71
CA GLU A 301 -11.28 -0.99 -22.42
C GLU A 301 -11.00 -0.45 -21.00
N TYR A 302 -10.54 -1.31 -20.08
CA TYR A 302 -10.31 -0.99 -18.67
C TYR A 302 -8.91 -1.39 -18.20
N LYS A 303 -7.98 -1.52 -19.15
CA LYS A 303 -6.64 -2.04 -18.93
C LYS A 303 -5.95 -1.38 -17.73
N LEU A 304 -5.45 -2.20 -16.81
CA LEU A 304 -4.89 -1.75 -15.54
C LEU A 304 -3.77 -0.71 -15.72
N SER A 305 -2.84 -0.95 -16.65
CA SER A 305 -1.75 -0.01 -16.98
C SER A 305 -2.24 1.39 -17.37
N VAL A 306 -3.29 1.47 -18.20
CA VAL A 306 -3.87 2.73 -18.68
C VAL A 306 -4.52 3.49 -17.53
N LEU A 307 -5.34 2.80 -16.72
CA LEU A 307 -5.99 3.40 -15.56
C LEU A 307 -4.97 3.86 -14.52
N MET A 308 -3.89 3.11 -14.31
CA MET A 308 -2.79 3.50 -13.43
C MET A 308 -2.09 4.77 -13.93
N ALA A 309 -1.74 4.83 -15.22
CA ALA A 309 -1.11 6.00 -15.82
C ALA A 309 -1.98 7.25 -15.65
N GLU A 310 -3.27 7.16 -15.99
CA GLU A 310 -4.22 8.27 -15.85
C GLU A 310 -4.39 8.70 -14.38
N SER A 311 -4.53 7.74 -13.48
CA SER A 311 -4.73 8.01 -12.05
C SER A 311 -3.55 8.76 -11.43
N MET A 312 -2.32 8.44 -11.85
CA MET A 312 -1.09 9.07 -11.35
C MET A 312 -0.69 10.36 -12.08
N GLU A 313 -1.30 10.68 -13.23
CA GLU A 313 -0.94 11.84 -14.07
C GLU A 313 -1.02 13.18 -13.31
N ARG A 314 -1.94 13.27 -12.35
CA ARG A 314 -2.18 14.49 -11.56
C ARG A 314 -1.20 14.67 -10.40
N ASP A 315 -0.35 13.68 -10.10
CA ASP A 315 0.67 13.83 -9.06
C ASP A 315 1.80 14.74 -9.54
N ARG A 316 2.31 15.60 -8.66
CA ARG A 316 3.39 16.56 -8.98
C ARG A 316 4.71 15.89 -9.36
N LEU A 317 4.91 14.64 -8.97
CA LEU A 317 6.10 13.86 -9.28
C LEU A 317 5.94 13.00 -10.55
N THR A 318 4.92 13.28 -11.36
CA THR A 318 4.70 12.59 -12.64
C THR A 318 5.94 12.67 -13.56
N PRO A 319 6.34 11.58 -14.23
CA PRO A 319 5.76 10.23 -14.15
C PRO A 319 6.11 9.52 -12.84
N ILE A 320 5.15 8.87 -12.17
CA ILE A 320 5.40 8.10 -10.92
C ILE A 320 6.03 6.73 -11.22
N LEU A 321 5.46 6.01 -12.19
CA LEU A 321 5.99 4.76 -12.72
C LEU A 321 6.40 4.95 -14.18
N ILE A 322 7.48 4.28 -14.58
CA ILE A 322 7.88 4.19 -15.99
C ILE A 322 7.06 3.12 -16.72
N GLN A 323 6.99 3.22 -18.04
CA GLN A 323 6.19 2.31 -18.89
C GLN A 323 6.43 0.82 -18.59
N PRO A 324 7.67 0.32 -18.41
CA PRO A 324 7.89 -1.09 -18.11
C PRO A 324 7.18 -1.60 -16.84
N HIS A 325 7.02 -0.75 -15.81
CA HIS A 325 6.27 -1.12 -14.61
C HIS A 325 4.76 -1.19 -14.88
N LEU A 326 4.24 -0.32 -15.75
CA LEU A 326 2.83 -0.37 -16.16
C LEU A 326 2.55 -1.64 -16.97
N ASP A 327 3.42 -2.00 -17.90
CA ASP A 327 3.30 -3.24 -18.68
C ASP A 327 3.41 -4.48 -17.78
N ALA A 328 4.28 -4.42 -16.75
CA ALA A 328 4.40 -5.50 -15.76
C ALA A 328 3.13 -5.68 -14.93
N LEU A 329 2.37 -4.62 -14.63
CA LEU A 329 1.09 -4.74 -13.93
C LEU A 329 0.08 -5.55 -14.74
N ASP A 330 -0.04 -5.28 -16.04
CA ASP A 330 -0.94 -6.05 -16.92
C ASP A 330 -0.51 -7.51 -16.99
N ARG A 331 0.80 -7.78 -17.16
CA ARG A 331 1.34 -9.15 -17.18
C ARG A 331 1.03 -9.89 -15.88
N ARG A 332 1.28 -9.26 -14.73
CA ARG A 332 1.00 -9.84 -13.41
C ARG A 332 -0.49 -10.05 -13.18
N LEU A 333 -1.35 -9.14 -13.63
CA LEU A 333 -2.80 -9.32 -13.55
C LEU A 333 -3.25 -10.61 -14.26
N HIS A 334 -2.73 -10.86 -15.47
CA HIS A 334 -3.02 -12.10 -16.19
C HIS A 334 -2.52 -13.34 -15.44
N LEU A 335 -1.31 -13.28 -14.86
CA LEU A 335 -0.80 -14.38 -14.02
C LEU A 335 -1.68 -14.65 -12.79
N THR A 336 -2.20 -13.61 -12.13
CA THR A 336 -3.14 -13.77 -11.03
C THR A 336 -4.44 -14.43 -11.48
N LEU A 337 -5.00 -14.03 -12.62
CA LEU A 337 -6.21 -14.64 -13.18
C LEU A 337 -6.00 -16.10 -13.59
N ASN A 338 -4.82 -16.44 -14.11
CA ASN A 338 -4.46 -17.83 -14.42
C ASN A 338 -4.42 -18.69 -13.15
N VAL A 339 -3.78 -18.21 -12.08
CA VAL A 339 -3.77 -18.91 -10.78
C VAL A 339 -5.18 -19.14 -10.25
N LEU A 340 -6.05 -18.13 -10.33
CA LEU A 340 -7.46 -18.28 -9.91
C LEU A 340 -8.21 -19.27 -10.79
N SER A 341 -7.93 -19.30 -12.09
CA SER A 341 -8.58 -20.24 -13.03
C SER A 341 -8.17 -21.68 -12.72
N GLU A 342 -6.89 -21.93 -12.45
CA GLU A 342 -6.39 -23.25 -12.02
C GLU A 342 -7.03 -23.70 -10.69
N CYS A 343 -7.15 -22.80 -9.72
CA CYS A 343 -7.88 -23.10 -8.47
C CYS A 343 -9.35 -23.45 -8.73
N ILE A 344 -10.04 -22.69 -9.58
CA ILE A 344 -11.47 -22.92 -9.93
C ILE A 344 -11.66 -24.24 -10.64
N GLU A 345 -10.76 -24.60 -11.57
CA GLU A 345 -10.80 -25.89 -12.27
C GLU A 345 -10.58 -27.08 -11.31
N LYS A 346 -9.72 -26.91 -10.31
CA LYS A 346 -9.38 -27.95 -9.35
C LYS A 346 -10.43 -28.13 -8.25
N GLU A 347 -10.94 -27.03 -7.67
CA GLU A 347 -11.75 -27.05 -6.44
C GLU A 347 -13.22 -26.64 -6.65
N GLY A 348 -13.55 -26.13 -7.84
CA GLY A 348 -14.88 -25.66 -8.21
C GLY A 348 -15.13 -24.19 -7.85
N TYR A 349 -15.90 -23.49 -8.68
CA TYR A 349 -16.12 -22.04 -8.57
C TYR A 349 -16.63 -21.61 -7.19
N SER A 350 -17.66 -22.28 -6.66
CA SER A 350 -18.27 -21.92 -5.38
C SER A 350 -17.36 -22.16 -4.16
N SER A 351 -16.38 -23.04 -4.27
CA SER A 351 -15.40 -23.30 -3.21
C SER A 351 -14.32 -22.20 -3.17
N VAL A 352 -13.95 -21.69 -4.35
CA VAL A 352 -12.88 -20.71 -4.52
C VAL A 352 -13.39 -19.28 -4.37
N VAL A 353 -14.53 -18.96 -4.97
CA VAL A 353 -15.05 -17.60 -5.06
C VAL A 353 -16.16 -17.40 -4.03
N GLU A 354 -15.82 -16.72 -2.93
CA GLU A 354 -16.79 -16.40 -1.88
C GLU A 354 -17.63 -15.18 -2.27
N ASP A 355 -18.96 -15.32 -2.24
CA ASP A 355 -19.90 -14.27 -2.60
C ASP A 355 -20.06 -13.25 -1.47
N ASP A 356 -19.33 -12.15 -1.58
CA ASP A 356 -19.39 -11.00 -0.67
C ASP A 356 -20.31 -9.87 -1.19
N LEU A 357 -21.04 -10.11 -2.29
CA LEU A 357 -21.94 -9.13 -2.92
C LEU A 357 -23.41 -9.34 -2.55
N GLN A 358 -23.77 -10.49 -1.98
CA GLN A 358 -25.12 -10.73 -1.47
C GLN A 358 -25.25 -10.15 -0.06
N GLU A 359 -26.18 -9.21 0.13
CA GLU A 359 -26.59 -8.78 1.46
C GLU A 359 -27.28 -9.96 2.16
N ASN A 360 -26.67 -10.51 3.21
CA ASN A 360 -27.34 -11.48 4.07
C ASN A 360 -28.51 -10.78 4.78
N PRO A 361 -29.77 -11.20 4.59
CA PRO A 361 -30.92 -10.59 5.25
C PRO A 361 -30.93 -10.77 6.78
N GLU A 362 -30.06 -11.63 7.33
CA GLU A 362 -30.08 -12.00 8.74
C GLU A 362 -29.40 -10.98 9.68
N THR A 363 -28.60 -10.05 9.15
CA THR A 363 -27.91 -9.04 10.00
C THR A 363 -28.75 -7.82 10.34
N ASP A 364 -29.91 -7.62 9.70
CA ASP A 364 -30.80 -6.49 10.01
C ASP A 364 -31.73 -6.74 11.22
N HIS A 365 -31.90 -7.99 11.66
CA HIS A 365 -32.73 -8.31 12.81
C HIS A 365 -32.05 -8.12 14.17
N ALA A 366 -30.73 -7.87 14.21
CA ALA A 366 -30.00 -7.67 15.47
C ALA A 366 -30.06 -6.23 16.01
N HIS A 367 -30.58 -5.26 15.25
CA HIS A 367 -30.61 -3.84 15.66
C HIS A 367 -32.00 -3.26 15.97
N THR A 368 -33.07 -4.06 15.93
CA THR A 368 -34.43 -3.64 16.34
C THR A 368 -34.87 -4.25 17.67
N GLY A 369 -34.00 -4.26 18.68
CA GLY A 369 -34.29 -4.85 20.00
C GLY A 369 -33.85 -3.99 21.17
N SER A 370 -34.56 -2.89 21.46
CA SER A 370 -34.79 -2.31 22.81
C SER A 370 -35.34 -0.89 22.72
N ARG A 371 -36.60 -0.77 22.32
CA ARG A 371 -37.47 0.34 22.73
C ARG A 371 -38.80 -0.25 23.19
N GLN A 372 -38.83 -0.76 24.42
CA GLN A 372 -40.07 -1.03 25.14
C GLN A 372 -39.82 -1.22 26.63
N ARG A 373 -39.93 -0.11 27.36
CA ARG A 373 -40.73 0.15 28.58
C ARG A 373 -40.03 1.16 29.47
#